data_AF-A0A971LKT2-F1
#
_entry.id   AF-A0A971LKT2-F1
#
_cell.length_a   1.000
_cell.length_b   1.000
_cell.length_c   1.000
_cell.angle_alpha   90.00
_cell.angle_beta   90.00
_cell.angle_gamma   90.00
#
_symmetry.space_group_name_H-M   'P 1'
#
loop_
_entity.id
_entity.type
_entity.pdbx_description
1 polymer ?
#
loop_
_entity_poly.entity_id
_entity_poly.type
_entity_poly.pdbx_seq_one_letter_code
_entity_poly.pdbx_strand_id
1 'polypeptide(L)'
;MREAGALRAYQSNGIPAIALLISLGASAFIHLSIVALIISLSAPGLYGAEVPQNMGGYVATLTTFLFCSVAIGLLIGAIAKSQAMATMFSQAIFLPSMMLSGIMFPADLLPTVLQYLGRLLPATHSMRAFNGLAYGVVGEHNATGAAAWRFERLTRID
;
A
#
# COMPACT_ATOMS: atom_id res chain seq x y z
N MET A 1 -1.50 13.68 -27.09
CA MET A 1 -2.31 13.99 -28.29
C MET A 1 -3.72 13.38 -28.27
N ARG A 2 -3.95 12.16 -27.76
CA ARG A 2 -5.33 11.59 -27.63
C ARG A 2 -6.21 12.30 -26.59
N GLU A 3 -5.61 12.89 -25.56
CA GLU A 3 -6.34 13.55 -24.46
C GLU A 3 -6.82 14.97 -24.80
N ALA A 4 -6.13 15.71 -25.69
CA ALA A 4 -6.55 17.04 -26.10
C ALA A 4 -7.85 17.02 -26.93
N GLY A 5 -8.10 15.94 -27.68
CA GLY A 5 -9.35 15.73 -28.42
C GLY A 5 -10.51 15.33 -27.49
N ALA A 6 -10.25 14.47 -26.51
CA ALA A 6 -11.24 14.06 -25.51
C ALA A 6 -11.63 15.23 -24.59
N LEU A 7 -10.66 16.04 -24.15
CA LEU A 7 -10.92 17.22 -23.31
C LEU A 7 -11.75 18.29 -24.04
N ARG A 8 -11.52 18.49 -25.34
CA ARG A 8 -12.32 19.41 -26.16
C ARG A 8 -13.73 18.89 -26.43
N ALA A 9 -13.90 17.58 -26.62
CA ALA A 9 -15.22 16.94 -26.72
C ALA A 9 -15.98 16.94 -25.37
N TYR A 10 -15.27 16.90 -24.24
CA TYR A 10 -15.88 16.95 -22.91
C TYR A 10 -16.30 18.36 -22.50
N GLN A 11 -15.47 19.37 -22.84
CA GLN A 11 -15.81 20.78 -22.66
C GLN A 11 -17.05 21.21 -23.45
N SER A 12 -17.36 20.56 -24.59
CA SER A 12 -18.60 20.82 -25.32
C SER A 12 -19.84 20.13 -24.75
N ASN A 13 -19.68 19.15 -23.84
CA ASN A 13 -20.78 18.38 -23.24
C ASN A 13 -21.16 18.83 -21.82
N GLY A 14 -20.48 19.83 -21.25
CA GLY A 14 -20.85 20.41 -19.94
C GLY A 14 -20.62 19.50 -18.73
N ILE A 15 -19.89 18.39 -18.88
CA ILE A 15 -19.65 17.45 -17.78
C ILE A 15 -18.45 17.93 -16.95
N PRO A 16 -18.57 18.06 -15.61
CA PRO A 16 -17.51 18.60 -14.77
C PRO A 16 -16.28 17.67 -14.75
N ALA A 17 -15.08 18.24 -14.79
CA ALA A 17 -13.81 17.50 -14.73
C ALA A 17 -13.70 16.57 -13.50
N ILE A 18 -14.42 16.90 -12.43
CA ILE A 18 -14.47 16.09 -11.21
C ILE A 18 -15.18 14.74 -11.43
N ALA A 19 -16.15 14.66 -12.34
CA ALA A 19 -16.85 13.41 -12.66
C ALA A 19 -15.92 12.40 -13.37
N LEU A 20 -14.96 12.89 -14.16
CA LEU A 20 -13.92 12.06 -14.75
C LEU A 20 -12.95 11.52 -13.69
N LEU A 21 -12.54 12.37 -12.74
CA LEU A 21 -11.65 11.94 -11.66
C LEU A 21 -12.32 10.92 -10.74
N ILE A 22 -13.61 11.11 -10.43
CA ILE A 22 -14.38 10.17 -9.60
C ILE A 22 -14.55 8.82 -10.32
N SER A 23 -14.90 8.82 -11.61
CA SER A 23 -15.08 7.57 -12.36
C SER A 23 -13.76 6.79 -12.52
N LEU A 24 -12.65 7.48 -12.77
CA LEU A 24 -11.31 6.88 -12.81
C LEU A 24 -10.90 6.31 -11.44
N GLY A 25 -11.11 7.08 -10.38
CA GLY A 25 -10.80 6.66 -9.01
C GLY A 25 -11.61 5.46 -8.55
N ALA A 26 -12.93 5.48 -8.80
CA ALA A 26 -13.81 4.36 -8.46
C ALA A 26 -13.44 3.10 -9.25
N SER A 27 -13.18 3.23 -10.55
CA SER A 27 -12.74 2.10 -11.39
C SER A 27 -11.42 1.50 -10.89
N ALA A 28 -10.42 2.34 -10.60
CA ALA A 28 -9.12 1.90 -10.09
C ALA A 28 -9.25 1.23 -8.72
N PHE A 29 -10.06 1.79 -7.83
CA PHE A 29 -10.29 1.24 -6.50
C PHE A 29 -10.94 -0.15 -6.55
N ILE A 30 -11.98 -0.33 -7.38
CA ILE A 30 -12.64 -1.62 -7.57
C ILE A 30 -11.66 -2.64 -8.14
N HIS A 31 -10.90 -2.26 -9.18
CA HIS A 31 -9.93 -3.16 -9.80
C HIS A 31 -8.86 -3.63 -8.80
N LEU A 32 -8.26 -2.71 -8.04
CA LEU A 32 -7.26 -3.04 -7.04
C LEU A 32 -7.83 -3.89 -5.90
N SER A 33 -9.09 -3.64 -5.50
CA SER A 33 -9.76 -4.44 -4.47
C SER A 33 -9.97 -5.89 -4.92
N ILE A 34 -10.35 -6.11 -6.19
CA ILE A 34 -10.49 -7.45 -6.77
C ILE A 34 -9.13 -8.16 -6.82
N VAL A 35 -8.09 -7.47 -7.30
CA VAL A 35 -6.73 -8.05 -7.37
C VAL A 35 -6.24 -8.42 -5.97
N ALA A 36 -6.42 -7.54 -4.99
CA ALA A 36 -6.02 -7.79 -3.62
C ALA A 36 -6.77 -8.98 -3.00
N LEU A 37 -8.07 -9.14 -3.30
CA LEU A 37 -8.87 -10.28 -2.86
C LEU A 37 -8.35 -11.60 -3.47
N ILE A 38 -8.07 -11.61 -4.77
CA ILE A 38 -7.52 -12.80 -5.47
C ILE A 38 -6.19 -13.21 -4.84
N ILE A 39 -5.29 -12.25 -4.61
CA ILE A 39 -3.99 -12.51 -3.97
C ILE A 39 -4.19 -13.04 -2.55
N SER A 40 -5.06 -12.41 -1.75
CA SER A 40 -5.30 -12.81 -0.36
C SER A 40 -5.89 -14.21 -0.24
N LEU A 41 -6.76 -14.61 -1.16
CA LEU A 41 -7.37 -15.95 -1.17
C LEU A 41 -6.43 -17.03 -1.71
N SER A 42 -5.57 -16.68 -2.68
CA SER A 42 -4.61 -17.62 -3.26
C SER A 42 -3.34 -17.79 -2.42
N ALA A 43 -2.99 -16.81 -1.57
CA ALA A 43 -1.77 -16.82 -0.80
C ALA A 43 -1.63 -18.02 0.17
N PRO A 44 -2.64 -18.43 0.95
CA PRO A 44 -2.53 -19.60 1.83
C PRO A 44 -2.31 -20.90 1.05
N GLY A 45 -2.94 -21.04 -0.12
CA GLY A 45 -2.86 -22.25 -0.93
C GLY A 45 -1.54 -22.41 -1.70
N LEU A 46 -0.97 -21.31 -2.20
CA LEU A 46 0.24 -21.34 -3.03
C LEU A 46 1.54 -21.16 -2.24
N TYR A 47 1.51 -20.36 -1.16
CA TYR A 47 2.71 -19.94 -0.43
C TYR A 47 2.72 -20.37 1.04
N GLY A 48 1.70 -21.10 1.50
CA GLY A 48 1.57 -21.50 2.91
C GLY A 48 1.44 -20.31 3.86
N ALA A 49 0.92 -19.17 3.38
CA ALA A 49 0.76 -17.98 4.18
C ALA A 49 -0.22 -18.21 5.33
N GLU A 50 0.15 -17.73 6.53
CA GLU A 50 -0.75 -17.76 7.68
C GLU A 50 -2.00 -16.90 7.42
N VAL A 51 -3.16 -17.39 7.86
CA VAL A 51 -4.40 -16.62 7.76
C VAL A 51 -4.38 -15.55 8.85
N PRO A 52 -4.72 -14.28 8.54
CA PRO A 52 -4.78 -13.21 9.53
C PRO A 52 -5.61 -13.61 10.76
N GLN A 53 -5.08 -13.41 11.97
CA GLN A 53 -5.82 -13.66 13.21
C GLN A 53 -7.02 -12.73 13.35
N ASN A 54 -6.90 -11.50 12.84
CA ASN A 54 -7.98 -10.51 12.79
C ASN A 54 -8.30 -10.11 11.35
N MET A 55 -9.27 -10.81 10.75
CA MET A 55 -9.73 -10.52 9.39
C MET A 55 -10.29 -9.09 9.23
N GLY A 56 -10.96 -8.55 10.25
CA GLY A 56 -11.52 -7.19 10.21
C GLY A 56 -10.44 -6.12 10.16
N GLY A 57 -9.41 -6.23 11.01
CA GLY A 57 -8.26 -5.32 11.02
C GLY A 57 -7.43 -5.39 9.74
N TYR A 58 -7.28 -6.60 9.17
CA TYR A 58 -6.61 -6.80 7.89
C TYR A 58 -7.36 -6.07 6.75
N VAL A 59 -8.67 -6.29 6.62
CA VAL A 59 -9.49 -5.65 5.58
C VAL A 59 -9.50 -4.13 5.75
N ALA A 60 -9.65 -3.61 6.96
CA ALA A 60 -9.63 -2.17 7.21
C ALA A 60 -8.30 -1.52 6.78
N THR A 61 -7.17 -2.14 7.17
CA THR A 61 -5.83 -1.68 6.79
C THR A 61 -5.64 -1.70 5.27
N LEU A 62 -6.09 -2.78 4.62
CA LEU A 62 -6.01 -2.95 3.16
C LEU A 62 -6.86 -1.88 2.44
N THR A 63 -8.09 -1.63 2.89
CA THR A 63 -8.97 -0.61 2.29
C THR A 63 -8.37 0.79 2.42
N THR A 64 -7.85 1.16 3.59
CA THR A 64 -7.18 2.45 3.78
C THR A 64 -5.93 2.57 2.89
N PHE A 65 -5.13 1.51 2.78
CA PHE A 65 -3.97 1.48 1.90
C PHE A 65 -4.33 1.69 0.43
N LEU A 66 -5.35 0.98 -0.04
CA LEU A 66 -5.84 1.10 -1.41
C LEU A 66 -6.37 2.51 -1.69
N PHE A 67 -7.13 3.08 -0.75
CA PHE A 67 -7.64 4.43 -0.87
C PHE A 67 -6.51 5.48 -1.02
N CYS A 68 -5.50 5.42 -0.14
CA CYS A 68 -4.33 6.29 -0.24
C CYS A 68 -3.56 6.10 -1.55
N SER A 69 -3.39 4.85 -2.00
CA SER A 69 -2.67 4.53 -3.23
C SER A 69 -3.38 5.08 -4.47
N VAL A 70 -4.72 4.95 -4.53
CA VAL A 70 -5.53 5.52 -5.61
C VAL A 70 -5.45 7.04 -5.58
N ALA A 71 -5.53 7.68 -4.42
CA ALA A 71 -5.42 9.13 -4.31
C ALA A 71 -4.07 9.66 -4.85
N ILE A 72 -2.96 9.00 -4.51
CA ILE A 72 -1.62 9.34 -5.03
C ILE A 72 -1.55 9.10 -6.55
N GLY A 73 -2.07 7.96 -7.03
CA GLY A 73 -2.09 7.65 -8.45
C GLY A 73 -2.90 8.66 -9.29
N LEU A 74 -4.06 9.08 -8.78
CA LEU A 74 -4.88 10.12 -9.40
C LEU A 74 -4.18 11.48 -9.39
N LEU A 75 -3.47 11.83 -8.31
CA LEU A 75 -2.71 13.08 -8.22
C LEU A 75 -1.57 13.11 -9.26
N ILE A 76 -0.82 12.01 -9.39
CA ILE A 76 0.23 11.87 -10.40
C ILE A 76 -0.39 11.96 -11.80
N GLY A 77 -1.52 11.29 -12.04
CA GLY A 77 -2.25 11.33 -13.30
C GLY A 77 -2.78 12.73 -13.66
N ALA A 78 -3.21 13.50 -12.67
CA ALA A 78 -3.71 14.86 -12.87
C ALA A 78 -2.59 15.87 -13.21
N ILE A 79 -1.37 15.66 -12.69
CA ILE A 79 -0.23 16.55 -12.92
C ILE A 79 0.53 16.16 -14.21
N ALA A 80 0.49 14.89 -14.60
CA ALA A 80 1.25 14.39 -15.74
C ALA A 80 0.70 14.92 -17.08
N LYS A 81 1.58 15.50 -17.89
CA LYS A 81 1.23 16.06 -19.22
C LYS A 81 1.19 14.99 -20.34
N SER A 82 1.65 13.78 -20.04
CA SER A 82 1.77 12.67 -20.98
C SER A 82 1.71 11.35 -20.23
N GLN A 83 1.08 10.34 -20.83
CA GLN A 83 1.03 8.98 -20.31
C GLN A 83 2.45 8.42 -20.03
N ALA A 84 3.43 8.71 -20.88
CA ALA A 84 4.81 8.28 -20.67
C ALA A 84 5.43 8.92 -19.42
N MET A 85 5.20 10.23 -19.21
CA MET A 85 5.67 10.91 -18.00
C MET A 85 4.96 10.41 -16.75
N ALA A 86 3.64 10.18 -16.80
CA ALA A 86 2.89 9.62 -15.69
C ALA A 86 3.48 8.29 -15.23
N THR A 87 3.77 7.39 -16.18
CA THR A 87 4.42 6.10 -15.89
C THR A 87 5.82 6.28 -15.31
N MET A 88 6.65 7.16 -15.88
CA MET A 88 8.01 7.39 -15.36
C MET A 88 8.01 7.93 -13.93
N PHE A 89 7.16 8.91 -13.62
CA PHE A 89 7.01 9.43 -12.26
C PHE A 89 6.47 8.37 -11.29
N SER A 90 5.49 7.58 -11.74
CA SER A 90 4.93 6.49 -10.92
C SER A 90 6.00 5.47 -10.56
N GLN A 91 6.82 5.04 -11.51
CA GLN A 91 7.92 4.10 -11.26
C GLN A 91 9.00 4.70 -10.35
N ALA A 92 9.38 5.96 -10.58
CA ALA A 92 10.38 6.66 -9.78
C ALA A 92 9.96 6.81 -8.30
N ILE A 93 8.65 6.91 -8.00
CA ILE A 93 8.11 6.97 -6.63
C ILE A 93 7.86 5.56 -6.07
N PHE A 94 7.37 4.65 -6.90
CA PHE A 94 7.00 3.29 -6.49
C PHE A 94 8.20 2.47 -6.03
N LEU A 95 9.30 2.51 -6.77
CA LEU A 95 10.50 1.74 -6.44
C LEU A 95 11.08 2.07 -5.05
N PRO A 96 11.39 3.34 -4.72
CA PRO A 96 11.88 3.67 -3.38
C PRO A 96 10.84 3.41 -2.31
N SER A 97 9.55 3.57 -2.62
CA SER A 97 8.47 3.27 -1.67
C SER A 97 8.43 1.78 -1.30
N MET A 98 8.55 0.89 -2.29
CA MET A 98 8.65 -0.56 -2.07
C MET A 98 9.88 -0.94 -1.23
N MET A 99 11.04 -0.34 -1.52
CA MET A 99 12.27 -0.62 -0.77
C MET A 99 12.17 -0.16 0.69
N LEU A 100 11.55 0.99 0.95
CA LEU A 100 11.40 1.58 2.29
C LEU A 100 10.23 1.02 3.10
N SER A 101 9.27 0.34 2.45
CA SER A 101 8.05 -0.19 3.07
C SER A 101 8.31 -1.19 4.21
N GLY A 102 9.50 -1.78 4.27
CA GLY A 102 9.82 -2.83 5.24
C GLY A 102 9.71 -4.25 4.69
N ILE A 103 9.26 -4.40 3.44
CA ILE A 103 9.11 -5.70 2.75
C ILE A 103 10.47 -6.24 2.32
N MET A 104 11.30 -5.41 1.68
CA MET A 104 12.61 -5.82 1.15
C MET A 104 13.74 -5.65 2.17
N PHE A 105 13.70 -4.57 2.96
CA PHE A 105 14.66 -4.31 4.02
C PHE A 105 13.92 -4.15 5.35
N PRO A 106 14.28 -4.89 6.40
CA PRO A 106 13.68 -4.68 7.72
C PRO A 106 13.97 -3.25 8.20
N ALA A 107 12.96 -2.63 8.79
CA ALA A 107 12.99 -1.21 9.16
C ALA A 107 14.15 -0.86 10.11
N ASP A 108 14.66 -1.85 10.87
CA ASP A 108 15.75 -1.69 11.83
C ASP A 108 17.13 -1.57 11.18
N LEU A 109 17.28 -2.02 9.92
CA LEU A 109 18.52 -1.87 9.16
C LEU A 109 18.60 -0.52 8.41
N LEU A 110 17.51 0.24 8.38
CA LEU A 110 17.47 1.52 7.67
C LEU A 110 18.09 2.63 8.54
N PRO A 111 19.01 3.45 8.02
CA PRO A 111 19.51 4.63 8.72
C PRO A 111 18.37 5.61 8.99
N THR A 112 18.51 6.42 10.04
CA THR A 112 17.41 7.22 10.63
C THR A 112 16.71 8.12 9.60
N VAL A 113 17.45 8.69 8.65
CA VAL A 113 16.91 9.53 7.56
C VAL A 113 15.92 8.77 6.67
N LEU A 114 16.25 7.52 6.31
CA LEU A 114 15.39 6.68 5.47
C LEU A 114 14.16 6.19 6.25
N GLN A 115 14.27 5.99 7.56
CA GLN A 115 13.10 5.67 8.40
C GLN A 115 12.11 6.83 8.44
N TYR A 116 12.57 8.08 8.51
CA TYR A 116 11.69 9.25 8.45
C TYR A 116 11.02 9.40 7.08
N LEU A 117 11.75 9.19 5.98
CA LEU A 117 11.18 9.17 4.63
C LEU A 117 10.15 8.04 4.45
N GLY A 118 10.45 6.84 4.97
CA GLY A 118 9.53 5.71 4.96
C GLY A 118 8.22 5.99 5.70
N ARG A 119 8.26 6.74 6.81
CA ARG A 119 7.06 7.14 7.57
C ARG A 119 6.13 8.10 6.82
N LEU A 120 6.58 8.75 5.74
CA LEU A 120 5.68 9.56 4.90
C LEU A 120 4.84 8.69 3.95
N LEU A 121 5.25 7.44 3.72
CA LEU A 121 4.64 6.57 2.73
C LEU A 121 3.54 5.72 3.38
N PRO A 122 2.34 5.65 2.77
CA PRO A 122 1.26 4.81 3.27
C PRO A 122 1.66 3.33 3.31
N ALA A 123 2.54 2.90 2.40
CA ALA A 123 3.05 1.52 2.33
C ALA A 123 3.70 1.06 3.64
N THR A 124 4.55 1.89 4.25
CA THR A 124 5.24 1.57 5.51
C THR A 124 4.26 1.42 6.67
N HIS A 125 3.22 2.26 6.72
CA HIS A 125 2.19 2.16 7.75
C HIS A 125 1.35 0.89 7.61
N SER A 126 0.95 0.55 6.37
CA SER A 126 0.20 -0.66 6.09
C SER A 126 1.01 -1.91 6.41
N MET A 127 2.30 -1.94 6.08
CA MET A 127 3.18 -3.06 6.41
C MET A 127 3.30 -3.27 7.92
N ARG A 128 3.46 -2.19 8.68
CA ARG A 128 3.48 -2.24 10.15
C ARG A 128 2.17 -2.75 10.74
N ALA A 129 1.04 -2.31 10.18
CA ALA A 129 -0.28 -2.75 10.61
C ALA A 129 -0.54 -4.22 10.26
N PHE A 130 -0.12 -4.71 9.09
CA PHE A 130 -0.21 -6.13 8.75
C PHE A 130 0.63 -6.99 9.70
N ASN A 131 1.88 -6.62 9.95
CA ASN A 131 2.73 -7.36 10.90
C ASN A 131 2.13 -7.37 12.32
N GLY A 132 1.74 -6.19 12.84
CA GLY A 132 1.27 -6.07 14.23
C GLY A 132 -0.15 -6.59 14.48
N LEU A 133 -1.10 -6.31 13.59
CA LEU A 133 -2.52 -6.61 13.79
C LEU A 133 -2.97 -7.90 13.11
N ALA A 134 -2.43 -8.22 11.93
CA ALA A 134 -2.86 -9.38 11.17
C ALA A 134 -2.11 -10.65 11.58
N TYR A 135 -0.80 -10.54 11.83
CA TYR A 135 0.06 -11.69 12.14
C TYR A 135 0.52 -11.75 13.61
N GLY A 136 0.15 -10.78 14.44
CA GLY A 136 0.59 -10.74 15.85
C GLY A 136 2.10 -10.57 16.01
N VAL A 137 2.81 -10.26 14.93
CA VAL A 137 4.21 -9.85 14.94
C VAL A 137 4.23 -8.40 15.40
N VAL A 138 4.03 -8.22 16.70
CA VAL A 138 4.20 -6.94 17.40
C VAL A 138 5.56 -6.40 16.97
N GLY A 139 5.55 -5.29 16.23
CA GLY A 139 6.77 -4.58 15.90
C GLY A 139 7.58 -4.38 17.17
N GLU A 140 8.82 -4.86 17.16
CA GLU A 140 9.84 -4.76 18.20
C GLU A 140 10.29 -3.30 18.41
N HIS A 141 9.35 -2.37 18.58
CA HIS A 141 9.61 -1.02 19.06
C HIS A 141 9.27 -0.86 20.56
N ASN A 142 9.07 -1.97 21.27
CA ASN A 142 9.24 -2.05 22.72
C ASN A 142 10.27 -3.15 22.99
N ALA A 143 11.50 -2.77 23.36
CA ALA A 143 12.57 -3.70 23.77
C ALA A 143 12.13 -4.69 24.88
N THR A 144 11.01 -4.40 25.55
CA THR A 144 10.37 -5.22 26.57
C THR A 144 9.58 -6.41 26.01
N GLY A 145 9.00 -6.31 24.81
CA GLY A 145 8.18 -7.38 24.20
C GLY A 145 9.01 -8.49 23.55
N ALA A 146 10.11 -8.12 22.89
CA ALA A 146 11.07 -9.05 22.31
C ALA A 146 11.74 -9.94 23.38
N ALA A 147 11.99 -9.38 24.56
CA ALA A 147 12.51 -10.12 25.71
C ALA A 147 11.51 -11.13 26.25
N ALA A 148 10.22 -10.79 26.30
CA ALA A 148 9.15 -11.66 26.81
C ALA A 148 8.93 -12.89 25.92
N TRP A 149 8.84 -12.70 24.60
CA TRP A 149 8.67 -13.82 23.67
C TRP A 149 9.89 -14.73 23.59
N ARG A 150 11.09 -14.18 23.76
CA ARG A 150 12.35 -14.93 23.83
C ARG A 150 12.48 -15.70 25.14
N PHE A 151 11.94 -15.19 26.25
CA PHE A 151 11.86 -15.91 27.53
C PHE A 151 10.86 -17.07 27.47
N GLU A 152 9.66 -16.83 26.92
CA GLU A 152 8.60 -17.83 26.84
C GLU A 152 8.93 -19.00 25.90
N ARG A 153 9.78 -18.74 24.90
CA ARG A 153 10.35 -19.78 24.04
C ARG A 153 11.42 -20.62 24.74
N LEU A 154 12.17 -20.05 25.68
CA LEU A 154 13.22 -20.77 26.44
C LEU A 154 12.63 -21.65 27.55
N THR A 155 11.48 -21.29 28.13
CA THR A 155 10.78 -22.09 29.15
C THR A 155 9.94 -23.24 28.59
N ARG A 156 9.90 -23.42 27.27
CA ARG A 156 9.14 -24.50 26.60
C ARG A 156 10.04 -25.62 26.07
N ILE A 157 11.32 -25.62 26.43
CA ILE A 157 12.33 -26.61 26.00
C ILE A 157 12.77 -27.52 27.16
N ASP A 158 11.99 -27.55 28.25
CA ASP A 158 12.15 -28.47 29.38
C ASP A 158 10.92 -29.37 29.53
#